data_AF-A0A2Z7B5N3-F1
#
_entry.id   AF-A0A2Z7B5N3-F1
#
_cell.length_a   1.000
_cell.length_b   1.000
_cell.length_c   1.000
_cell.angle_alpha   90.00
_cell.angle_beta   90.00
_cell.angle_gamma   90.00
#
_symmetry.space_group_name_H-M   'P 1'
#
loop_
_entity.id
_entity.type
_entity.pdbx_description
1 polymer ?
#
loop_
_entity_poly.entity_id
_entity_poly.type
_entity_poly.pdbx_seq_one_letter_code
_entity_poly.pdbx_strand_id
1 'polypeptide(L)'
;MPPKRTRTQGTTGETSRTESMTQGSENPNLTAEQIAELVATTVAQVLASRQESQPPSDQQSEEIRKLHEELEILRKERSSAPPPPSAREVPFSAEVLTAELPPTLQVSQCRRV
;
A
#
# COMPACT_ATOMS: atom_id res chain seq x y z
N MET A 1 2.75 -35.91 31.19
CA MET A 1 2.27 -37.14 30.53
C MET A 1 1.01 -36.80 29.74
N PRO A 2 0.96 -36.96 28.40
CA PRO A 2 -0.23 -36.67 27.62
C PRO A 2 -1.19 -37.88 27.55
N PRO A 3 -2.52 -37.68 27.42
CA PRO A 3 -3.52 -38.77 27.43
C PRO A 3 -3.45 -39.65 26.17
N LYS A 4 -3.70 -40.95 26.36
CA LYS A 4 -3.58 -42.02 25.36
C LYS A 4 -4.68 -41.91 24.27
N ARG A 5 -4.28 -42.01 23.01
CA ARG A 5 -5.17 -42.06 21.82
C ARG A 5 -5.77 -43.46 21.66
N THR A 6 -7.09 -43.57 21.63
CA THR A 6 -7.79 -44.81 21.29
C THR A 6 -7.87 -44.93 19.76
N ARG A 7 -7.16 -45.92 19.20
CA ARG A 7 -7.17 -46.30 17.79
C ARG A 7 -8.25 -47.36 17.60
N THR A 8 -9.40 -46.99 17.03
CA THR A 8 -10.37 -47.95 16.49
C THR A 8 -10.02 -48.21 15.02
N GLN A 9 -9.56 -49.43 14.75
CA GLN A 9 -9.24 -49.94 13.43
C GLN A 9 -10.29 -50.98 13.06
N GLY A 10 -11.11 -50.66 12.07
CA GLY A 10 -12.01 -51.55 11.34
C GLY A 10 -12.65 -50.71 10.24
N THR A 11 -12.78 -51.11 8.99
CA THR A 11 -12.55 -52.38 8.29
C THR A 11 -12.60 -52.01 6.80
N THR A 12 -11.60 -52.48 6.05
CA THR A 12 -11.57 -52.76 4.60
C THR A 12 -12.71 -52.23 3.72
N GLY A 13 -12.36 -51.34 2.78
CA GLY A 13 -13.19 -50.96 1.64
C GLY A 13 -12.33 -50.30 0.54
N GLU A 14 -11.81 -51.15 -0.35
CA GLU A 14 -11.54 -50.90 -1.77
C GLU A 14 -10.59 -49.75 -2.22
N THR A 15 -9.52 -50.22 -2.87
CA THR A 15 -8.59 -49.63 -3.85
C THR A 15 -8.83 -48.23 -4.42
N SER A 16 -7.70 -47.50 -4.51
CA SER A 16 -7.30 -46.60 -5.61
C SER A 16 -8.26 -45.47 -5.99
N ARG A 17 -7.88 -44.23 -5.63
CA ARG A 17 -7.80 -43.05 -6.52
C ARG A 17 -7.76 -41.79 -5.65
N THR A 18 -6.58 -41.43 -5.18
CA THR A 18 -6.31 -40.06 -4.69
C THR A 18 -5.32 -39.36 -5.61
N GLU A 19 -5.53 -39.54 -6.93
CA GLU A 19 -5.07 -38.64 -7.96
C GLU A 19 -6.22 -37.71 -8.31
N SER A 20 -6.26 -36.54 -7.67
CA SER A 20 -6.68 -35.28 -8.29
C SER A 20 -6.56 -34.17 -7.25
N MET A 21 -5.32 -33.82 -6.89
CA MET A 21 -5.02 -32.43 -6.54
C MET A 21 -4.83 -31.63 -7.83
N THR A 22 -5.83 -31.69 -8.69
CA THR A 22 -6.04 -30.80 -9.82
C THR A 22 -7.50 -30.43 -9.74
N GLN A 23 -7.86 -29.68 -8.69
CA GLN A 23 -8.96 -28.74 -8.81
C GLN A 23 -8.46 -27.62 -9.73
N GLY A 24 -8.28 -27.96 -11.00
CA GLY A 24 -8.41 -26.97 -12.06
C GLY A 24 -9.77 -26.37 -11.80
N SER A 25 -9.79 -25.07 -11.50
CA SER A 25 -11.00 -24.27 -11.47
C SER A 25 -11.68 -24.49 -12.83
N GLU A 26 -12.59 -25.46 -12.91
CA GLU A 26 -13.61 -25.51 -13.94
C GLU A 26 -14.28 -24.16 -13.84
N ASN A 27 -14.00 -23.27 -14.80
CA ASN A 27 -14.66 -21.97 -14.85
C ASN A 27 -16.16 -22.27 -14.81
N PRO A 28 -16.89 -21.87 -13.75
CA PRO A 28 -18.33 -22.03 -13.78
C PRO A 28 -18.81 -21.30 -15.03
N ASN A 29 -19.65 -21.95 -15.82
CA ASN A 29 -20.27 -21.33 -16.98
C ASN A 29 -21.28 -20.30 -16.45
N LEU A 30 -20.75 -19.15 -16.00
CA LEU A 30 -21.55 -18.08 -15.43
C LEU A 30 -22.31 -17.44 -16.57
N THR A 31 -23.63 -17.50 -16.49
CA THR A 31 -24.49 -16.75 -17.39
C THR A 31 -24.28 -15.25 -17.16
N ALA A 32 -24.47 -14.44 -18.20
CA ALA A 32 -24.31 -12.98 -18.12
C ALA A 32 -25.14 -12.37 -16.97
N GLU A 33 -26.29 -12.95 -16.63
CA GLU A 33 -27.13 -12.54 -15.52
C GLU A 33 -26.46 -12.74 -14.16
N GLN A 34 -25.80 -13.88 -13.94
CA GLN A 34 -25.07 -14.16 -12.69
C GLN A 34 -23.86 -13.23 -12.53
N ILE A 35 -23.19 -12.89 -13.64
CA ILE A 35 -22.11 -11.91 -13.64
C ILE A 35 -22.67 -10.51 -13.32
N ALA A 36 -23.78 -10.13 -13.94
CA ALA A 36 -24.43 -8.84 -13.68
C ALA A 36 -24.88 -8.72 -12.22
N GLU A 37 -25.46 -9.78 -11.66
CA GLU A 37 -25.86 -9.84 -10.26
C GLU A 37 -24.66 -9.74 -9.32
N LEU A 38 -23.58 -10.48 -9.59
CA LEU A 38 -22.35 -10.41 -8.81
C LEU A 38 -21.73 -9.01 -8.83
N VAL A 39 -21.67 -8.39 -10.01
CA VAL A 39 -21.15 -7.01 -10.15
C VAL A 39 -22.08 -6.03 -9.44
N ALA A 40 -23.40 -6.12 -9.64
CA ALA A 40 -24.37 -5.22 -9.02
C ALA A 40 -24.32 -5.29 -7.48
N THR A 41 -24.28 -6.51 -6.94
CA THR A 41 -24.15 -6.73 -5.48
C THR A 41 -22.82 -6.22 -4.95
N THR A 42 -21.71 -6.46 -5.65
CA THR A 42 -20.40 -5.96 -5.26
C THR A 42 -20.35 -4.43 -5.28
N VAL A 43 -20.87 -3.79 -6.33
CA VAL A 43 -20.96 -2.33 -6.42
C VAL A 43 -21.84 -1.78 -5.29
N ALA A 44 -22.99 -2.40 -5.01
CA ALA A 44 -23.86 -2.00 -3.91
C ALA A 44 -23.14 -2.08 -2.55
N GLN A 45 -22.37 -3.14 -2.30
CA GLN A 45 -21.58 -3.28 -1.07
C GLN A 45 -20.51 -2.19 -0.95
N VAL A 46 -19.75 -1.94 -2.03
CA VAL A 46 -18.72 -0.88 -2.04
C VAL A 46 -19.35 0.49 -1.78
N LEU A 47 -20.51 0.77 -2.37
CA LEU A 47 -21.23 2.02 -2.14
C LEU A 47 -21.75 2.14 -0.71
N ALA A 48 -22.28 1.06 -0.14
CA ALA A 48 -22.72 1.02 1.25
C ALA A 48 -21.56 1.29 2.23
N SER A 49 -20.43 0.59 2.08
CA SER A 49 -19.25 0.79 2.91
C SER A 49 -18.63 2.19 2.76
N ARG A 50 -18.77 2.82 1.59
CA ARG A 50 -18.33 4.21 1.36
C ARG A 50 -19.18 5.22 2.14
N GLN A 51 -20.49 5.01 2.22
CA GLN A 51 -21.37 5.91 2.96
C GLN A 51 -21.13 5.87 4.46
N GLU A 52 -20.78 4.69 5.00
CA GLU A 52 -20.43 4.54 6.41
C GLU A 52 -19.08 5.17 6.79
N SER A 53 -18.20 5.39 5.80
CA SER A 53 -16.83 5.89 6.02
C SER A 53 -16.63 7.36 5.66
N GLN A 54 -17.57 8.00 4.96
CA GLN A 54 -17.49 9.45 4.71
C GLN A 54 -18.12 10.22 5.88
N PRO A 55 -17.34 11.05 6.60
CA PRO A 55 -17.92 12.02 7.51
C PRO A 55 -18.84 12.95 6.71
N PRO A 56 -19.90 13.50 7.34
CA PRO A 56 -20.69 14.57 6.75
C PRO A 56 -19.77 15.65 6.18
N SER A 57 -20.09 16.20 5.00
CA SER A 57 -19.26 17.19 4.32
C SER A 57 -18.89 18.37 5.22
N ASP A 58 -19.81 18.77 6.10
CA ASP A 58 -19.59 19.82 7.08
C ASP A 58 -18.52 19.41 8.09
N GLN A 59 -18.57 18.18 8.63
CA GLN A 59 -17.56 17.65 9.56
C GLN A 59 -16.17 17.62 8.93
N GLN A 60 -16.04 17.19 7.66
CA GLN A 60 -14.76 17.20 6.96
C GLN A 60 -14.20 18.63 6.82
N SER A 61 -15.07 19.60 6.54
CA SER A 61 -14.66 21.00 6.43
C SER A 61 -14.16 21.58 7.75
N GLU A 62 -14.76 21.18 8.88
CA GLU A 62 -14.31 21.60 10.21
C GLU A 62 -12.96 20.99 10.57
N GLU A 63 -12.75 19.71 10.27
CA GLU A 63 -11.48 19.02 10.49
C GLU A 63 -10.35 19.65 9.67
N ILE A 64 -10.59 19.97 8.38
CA ILE A 64 -9.62 20.65 7.52
C ILE A 64 -9.28 22.03 8.09
N ARG A 65 -10.30 22.81 8.49
CA ARG A 65 -10.11 24.13 9.09
C ARG A 65 -9.29 24.05 10.38
N LYS A 66 -9.57 23.06 11.24
CA LYS A 66 -8.81 22.82 12.48
C LYS A 66 -7.34 22.47 12.19
N LEU A 67 -7.08 21.60 11.22
CA LEU A 67 -5.71 21.25 10.81
C LEU A 67 -4.94 22.46 10.27
N HIS A 68 -5.60 23.33 9.52
CA HIS A 68 -4.99 24.55 9.02
C HIS A 68 -4.59 25.50 10.17
N GLU A 69 -5.46 25.66 11.17
CA GLU A 69 -5.16 26.47 12.36
C GLU A 69 -3.97 25.91 13.15
N GLU A 70 -3.92 24.59 13.35
CA GLU A 70 -2.79 23.93 14.01
C GLU A 70 -1.47 24.14 13.25
N LEU A 71 -1.49 24.01 11.91
CA LEU A 71 -0.32 24.30 11.08
C LEU A 71 0.13 25.76 11.17
N GLU A 72 -0.81 26.70 11.27
CA GLU A 72 -0.48 28.12 11.44
C GLU A 72 0.18 28.38 12.80
N ILE A 73 -0.31 27.76 13.86
CA ILE A 73 0.30 27.81 15.21
C ILE A 73 1.72 27.23 15.18
N LEU A 74 1.89 26.03 14.62
CA LEU A 74 3.20 25.37 14.50
C LEU A 74 4.18 26.17 13.65
N ARG A 75 3.70 26.79 12.55
CA ARG A 75 4.52 27.67 11.71
C ARG A 75 4.94 28.91 12.49
N LYS A 76 4.03 29.51 13.26
CA LYS A 76 4.31 30.68 14.09
C LYS A 76 5.32 30.34 15.18
N GLU A 77 5.15 29.21 15.86
CA GLU A 77 6.11 28.68 16.84
C GLU A 77 7.50 28.48 16.22
N ARG A 78 7.57 27.79 15.06
CA ARG A 78 8.82 27.60 14.32
C ARG A 78 9.45 28.92 13.86
N SER A 79 8.65 29.92 13.51
CA SER A 79 9.14 31.25 13.10
C SER A 79 9.63 32.10 14.28
N SER A 80 9.15 31.82 15.48
CA SER A 80 9.64 32.42 16.74
C SER A 80 10.91 31.74 17.24
N ALA A 81 11.14 30.48 16.86
CA ALA A 81 12.38 29.80 17.17
C ALA A 81 13.54 30.42 16.37
N PRO A 82 14.74 30.54 16.96
CA PRO A 82 15.92 30.97 16.22
C PRO A 82 16.10 30.06 15.00
N PRO A 83 16.52 30.60 13.85
CA PRO A 83 16.72 29.81 12.65
C PRO A 83 17.64 28.63 13.00
N PRO A 84 17.36 27.41 12.48
CA PRO A 84 18.24 26.29 12.72
C PRO A 84 19.65 26.72 12.29
N PRO A 85 20.70 26.37 13.06
CA PRO A 85 22.06 26.69 12.67
C PRO A 85 22.24 26.21 11.24
N SER A 86 22.69 27.11 10.36
CA SER A 86 22.95 26.81 8.94
C SER A 86 23.58 25.44 8.89
N ALA A 87 22.95 24.51 8.16
CA ALA A 87 23.54 23.21 7.90
C ALA A 87 24.96 23.51 7.46
N ARG A 88 25.95 23.08 8.27
CA ARG A 88 27.35 23.37 8.02
C ARG A 88 27.56 23.01 6.55
N GLU A 89 27.92 23.99 5.72
CA GLU A 89 28.38 23.71 4.38
C GLU A 89 29.61 22.83 4.60
N VAL A 90 29.39 21.51 4.56
CA VAL A 90 30.49 20.56 4.49
C VAL A 90 31.09 20.90 3.15
N PRO A 91 32.30 21.47 3.10
CA PRO A 91 32.96 21.69 1.83
C PRO A 91 33.05 20.30 1.22
N PHE A 92 32.33 20.06 0.13
CA PHE A 92 32.59 18.88 -0.67
C PHE A 92 34.03 19.05 -1.14
N SER A 93 34.95 18.29 -0.54
CA SER A 93 36.34 18.30 -0.96
C SER A 93 36.37 18.04 -2.46
N ALA A 94 36.96 18.96 -3.23
CA ALA A 94 37.11 18.81 -4.68
C ALA A 94 37.80 17.50 -5.07
N GLU A 95 38.55 16.91 -4.14
CA GLU A 95 39.23 15.62 -4.24
C GLU A 95 38.27 14.42 -4.45
N VAL A 96 36.98 14.53 -4.08
CA VAL A 96 35.98 13.48 -4.35
C VAL A 96 35.47 13.55 -5.81
N LEU A 97 35.49 14.72 -6.45
CA LEU A 97 35.11 14.88 -7.86
C LEU A 97 36.22 14.45 -8.83
N THR A 98 37.45 14.29 -8.36
CA THR A 98 38.59 13.81 -9.14
C THR A 98 38.70 12.28 -9.20
N ALA A 99 37.86 11.55 -8.45
CA ALA A 99 37.70 10.12 -8.67
C ALA A 99 36.93 9.92 -9.99
N GLU A 100 37.71 9.86 -11.08
CA GLU A 100 37.40 9.36 -12.42
C GLU A 100 35.93 8.97 -12.61
N LEU A 101 35.08 9.96 -12.95
CA LEU A 101 33.74 9.68 -13.42
C LEU A 101 33.85 8.88 -14.72
N PRO A 102 33.19 7.71 -14.84
CA PRO A 102 33.24 6.92 -16.05
C PRO A 102 32.77 7.77 -17.25
N PRO A 103 33.38 7.63 -18.44
CA PRO A 103 33.15 8.49 -19.60
C PRO A 103 31.69 8.53 -20.10
N THR A 104 30.83 7.63 -19.61
CA THR A 104 29.40 7.58 -19.91
C THR A 104 28.58 8.71 -19.29
N LEU A 105 29.13 9.49 -18.35
CA LEU A 105 28.43 10.57 -17.64
C LEU A 105 28.94 11.98 -17.98
N GLN A 106 29.64 12.16 -19.11
CA GLN A 106 29.94 13.51 -19.60
C GLN A 106 28.69 14.11 -20.25
N VAL A 107 27.91 14.87 -19.48
CA VAL A 107 26.88 15.76 -20.03
C VAL A 107 27.60 16.93 -20.68
N SER A 108 27.56 16.99 -22.01
CA SER A 108 28.05 18.11 -22.79
C SER A 108 27.31 19.39 -22.38
N GLN A 109 28.00 20.30 -21.69
CA GLN A 109 27.54 21.68 -21.57
C GLN A 109 27.60 22.35 -22.94
N CYS A 110 26.51 22.24 -23.71
CA CYS A 110 26.26 23.09 -24.86
C CYS A 110 26.03 24.52 -24.37
N ARG A 111 27.13 25.27 -24.21
CA ARG A 111 27.12 26.71 -24.00
C ARG A 111 26.61 27.34 -25.30
N ARG A 112 25.34 27.77 -25.31
CA ARG A 112 24.77 28.61 -26.36
C ARG A 112 25.26 30.03 -26.09
N VAL A 113 26.13 30.54 -26.97
CA VAL A 113 26.48 31.97 -27.05
C VAL A 113 25.78 32.56 -28.26
#